data_AF-A0A7T7KX94-F1
#
_entry.id   AF-A0A7T7KX94-F1
#
_cell.length_a   1.000
_cell.length_b   1.000
_cell.length_c   1.000
_cell.angle_alpha   90.00
_cell.angle_beta   90.00
_cell.angle_gamma   90.00
#
_symmetry.space_group_name_H-M   'P 1'
#
loop_
_entity.id
_entity.type
_entity.pdbx_description
1 polymer ?
#
loop_
_entity_poly.entity_id
_entity_poly.type
_entity_poly.pdbx_seq_one_letter_code
_entity_poly.pdbx_strand_id
1 'polypeptide(L)' 'MTDNFTDADAKALCAELGIETKTVTDTFGRTLLVINEAGMRKLADHSPYGAPAAHAKVDQIFAAARDAHGL' A
#
# COMPACT_ATOMS: atom_id res chain seq x y z
N MET A 1 -25.20 6.52 -2.41
CA MET A 1 -24.13 5.61 -2.86
C MET A 1 -23.26 5.42 -1.64
N THR A 2 -23.31 4.26 -1.01
CA THR A 2 -22.49 4.01 0.19
C THR A 2 -21.07 3.79 -0.33
N ASP A 3 -20.16 4.73 -0.10
CA ASP A 3 -18.72 4.66 -0.40
C ASP A 3 -18.02 3.59 0.46
N ASN A 4 -18.58 2.38 0.50
CA ASN A 4 -17.96 1.27 1.18
C ASN A 4 -16.92 0.68 0.24
N PHE A 5 -15.76 1.33 0.19
CA PHE A 5 -14.56 0.74 -0.40
C PHE A 5 -14.23 -0.52 0.39
N THR A 6 -14.58 -1.68 -0.16
CA THR A 6 -14.38 -2.96 0.52
C THR A 6 -12.96 -3.49 0.29
N ASP A 7 -12.53 -4.44 1.10
CA ASP A 7 -11.26 -5.14 0.86
C ASP A 7 -11.22 -5.85 -0.51
N ALA A 8 -12.38 -6.24 -1.04
CA ALA A 8 -12.51 -6.82 -2.37
C ALA A 8 -12.22 -5.78 -3.47
N ASP A 9 -12.71 -4.55 -3.30
CA ASP A 9 -12.45 -3.44 -4.22
C ASP A 9 -10.97 -3.02 -4.17
N ALA A 10 -10.40 -2.95 -2.97
CA ALA A 10 -8.98 -2.67 -2.78
C ALA A 10 -8.09 -3.71 -3.48
N LYS A 11 -8.46 -4.99 -3.37
CA LYS A 11 -7.75 -6.09 -4.01
C LYS A 11 -7.89 -6.07 -5.53
N ALA A 12 -9.08 -5.75 -6.04
CA ALA A 12 -9.32 -5.60 -7.47
C ALA A 12 -8.48 -4.46 -8.07
N LEU A 13 -8.45 -3.31 -7.39
CA LEU A 13 -7.66 -2.15 -7.81
C LEU A 13 -6.15 -2.47 -7.80
N CYS A 14 -5.65 -3.14 -6.76
CA CYS A 14 -4.26 -3.56 -6.73
C CYS A 14 -3.92 -4.55 -7.86
N ALA A 15 -4.82 -5.49 -8.17
CA ALA A 15 -4.62 -6.44 -9.26
C ALA A 15 -4.57 -5.75 -10.63
N GLU A 16 -5.46 -4.77 -10.87
CA GLU A 16 -5.48 -3.98 -12.11
C GLU A 16 -4.18 -3.18 -12.33
N LEU A 17 -3.62 -2.65 -11.25
CA LEU A 17 -2.34 -1.93 -11.26
C LEU A 17 -1.11 -2.87 -11.22
N GLY A 18 -1.31 -4.18 -11.26
CA GLY A 18 -0.24 -5.17 -11.20
C GLY A 18 0.55 -5.13 -9.88
N ILE A 19 -0.10 -4.77 -8.78
CA ILE A 19 0.46 -4.71 -7.44
C ILE A 19 0.21 -6.04 -6.72
N GLU A 20 1.28 -6.60 -6.18
CA GLU A 20 1.18 -7.83 -5.39
C GLU A 20 0.66 -7.52 -3.99
N THR A 21 -0.47 -8.13 -3.64
CA THR A 21 -1.10 -8.00 -2.31
C THR A 21 -1.04 -9.32 -1.56
N LYS A 22 -0.79 -9.26 -0.25
CA LYS A 22 -0.93 -10.40 0.65
C LYS A 22 -2.01 -10.11 1.67
N THR A 23 -2.80 -11.12 2.01
CA THR A 23 -3.76 -11.02 3.12
C THR A 23 -3.13 -11.59 4.38
N VAL A 24 -3.17 -10.85 5.48
CA VAL A 24 -2.69 -11.27 6.79
C VAL A 24 -3.74 -10.99 7.85
N THR A 25 -3.82 -11.87 8.83
CA THR A 25 -4.70 -11.70 9.99
C THR A 25 -3.89 -11.09 11.13
N ASP A 26 -4.32 -9.93 11.60
CA ASP A 26 -3.73 -9.26 12.76
C ASP A 26 -4.03 -10.04 14.05
N THR A 27 -3.24 -9.80 15.10
CA THR A 27 -3.41 -10.29 16.47
C THR A 27 -4.81 -10.06 17.07
N PHE A 28 -5.56 -9.08 16.55
CA PHE A 28 -6.94 -8.79 16.95
C PHE A 28 -8.00 -9.49 16.07
N GLY A 29 -7.60 -10.43 15.20
CA GLY A 29 -8.51 -11.17 14.31
C GLY A 29 -9.01 -10.38 13.11
N ARG A 30 -8.45 -9.19 12.86
CA ARG A 30 -8.80 -8.35 11.71
C ARG A 30 -8.03 -8.82 10.47
N THR A 31 -8.74 -8.91 9.35
CA THR A 31 -8.11 -9.15 8.05
C THR A 31 -7.50 -7.86 7.53
N LEU A 32 -6.22 -7.90 7.17
CA LEU A 32 -5.49 -6.79 6.57
C LEU A 32 -5.00 -7.20 5.18
N LEU A 33 -5.18 -6.31 4.22
CA LEU A 33 -4.54 -6.39 2.91
C LEU A 33 -3.22 -5.60 2.96
N VAL A 34 -2.10 -6.27 2.75
CA VAL A 34 -0.77 -5.64 2.78
C VAL A 34 -0.13 -5.67 1.40
N ILE A 35 0.60 -4.60 1.10
CA ILE A 35 1.41 -4.45 -0.10
C ILE A 35 2.87 -4.24 0.30
N ASN A 36 3.79 -4.70 -0.53
CA ASN A 36 5.22 -4.49 -0.32
C ASN A 36 5.68 -3.12 -0.83
N GLU A 37 6.96 -2.80 -0.59
CA GLU A 37 7.56 -1.54 -1.06
C GLU A 37 7.42 -1.33 -2.58
N ALA A 38 7.60 -2.40 -3.37
CA ALA A 38 7.44 -2.34 -4.82
C ALA A 38 5.99 -1.99 -5.23
N GLY A 39 5.00 -2.54 -4.51
CA GLY A 39 3.58 -2.21 -4.69
C GLY A 39 3.25 -0.77 -4.35
N MET A 40 3.81 -0.25 -3.25
CA MET A 40 3.68 1.16 -2.86
C MET A 40 4.26 2.11 -3.92
N ARG A 41 5.42 1.77 -4.51
CA ARG A 41 6.02 2.54 -5.61
C ARG A 41 5.14 2.53 -6.86
N LYS A 42 4.55 1.38 -7.21
CA LYS A 42 3.58 1.31 -8.32
C LYS A 42 2.34 2.17 -8.06
N LEU A 43 1.81 2.20 -6.83
CA LEU A 43 0.72 3.12 -6.48
C LEU A 43 1.15 4.59 -6.65
N ALA A 44 2.39 4.91 -6.30
CA ALA A 44 2.93 6.26 -6.43
C ALA A 44 2.98 6.74 -7.89
N ASP A 45 3.15 5.85 -8.87
CA ASP A 45 3.09 6.17 -10.30
C ASP A 45 1.72 6.72 -10.74
N HIS A 46 0.65 6.32 -10.03
CA HIS A 46 -0.72 6.75 -10.31
C HIS A 46 -1.18 7.91 -9.41
N SER A 47 -0.27 8.53 -8.65
CA SER A 47 -0.62 9.62 -7.74
C SER A 47 -1.03 10.89 -8.50
N PRO A 48 -2.16 11.52 -8.14
CA PRO A 48 -2.60 12.78 -8.75
C PRO A 48 -1.69 13.97 -8.37
N TYR A 49 -0.82 13.80 -7.38
CA TYR A 49 0.13 14.81 -6.91
C TYR A 49 1.48 14.76 -7.63
N GLY A 50 1.63 13.87 -8.62
CA GLY A 50 2.86 13.68 -9.40
C GLY A 50 3.75 12.57 -8.85
N ALA A 51 4.23 11.71 -9.75
CA ALA A 51 5.03 10.54 -9.41
C ALA A 51 6.26 10.85 -8.53
N PRO A 52 7.10 11.88 -8.81
CA PRO A 52 8.32 12.10 -8.02
C PRO A 52 8.06 12.35 -6.53
N ALA A 53 7.05 13.15 -6.20
CA ALA A 53 6.71 13.47 -4.81
C ALA A 53 6.10 12.27 -4.09
N ALA A 54 5.29 11.46 -4.79
CA ALA A 54 4.70 10.25 -4.24
C ALA A 54 5.76 9.18 -3.96
N HIS A 55 6.71 8.98 -4.88
CA HIS A 55 7.85 8.07 -4.68
C HIS A 55 8.72 8.51 -3.50
N ALA A 56 9.05 9.80 -3.41
CA ALA A 56 9.79 10.34 -2.26
C ALA A 56 9.07 10.09 -0.93
N LYS A 57 7.73 10.15 -0.92
CA LYS A 57 6.94 9.84 0.27
C LYS A 57 6.99 8.37 0.64
N VAL A 58 6.92 7.47 -0.35
CA VAL A 58 7.09 6.03 -0.13
C VAL A 58 8.47 5.77 0.48
N ASP A 59 9.54 6.33 -0.09
CA ASP A 59 10.90 6.18 0.44
C ASP A 59 11.02 6.68 1.89
N GLN A 60 10.41 7.83 2.21
CA GLN A 60 10.38 8.35 3.59
C GLN A 60 9.68 7.40 4.58
N ILE A 61 8.57 6.79 4.17
CA ILE A 61 7.83 5.84 5.02
C ILE A 61 8.68 4.61 5.31
N PHE A 62 9.34 4.04 4.29
CA PHE A 62 10.18 2.87 4.46
C PHE A 62 11.48 3.18 5.22
N ALA A 63 12.07 4.35 5.02
CA ALA A 63 13.22 4.80 5.82
C ALA A 63 12.83 4.92 7.31
N ALA A 64 11.71 5.58 7.61
CA ALA A 64 11.22 5.70 8.99
C ALA A 64 10.89 4.34 9.61
N ALA A 65 10.35 3.40 8.83
CA ALA A 65 10.08 2.04 9.29
C ALA A 65 11.36 1.26 9.59
N ARG A 66 12.41 1.41 8.76
CA ARG A 66 13.72 0.79 9.01
C ARG A 66 14.35 1.34 10.29
N ASP A 67 14.34 2.66 10.46
CA ASP A 67 14.86 3.31 11.67
C ASP A 67 14.10 2.87 12.94
N ALA A 68 12.77 2.75 12.85
CA ALA A 68 11.93 2.33 13.99
C ALA A 68 12.12 0.84 14.37
N HIS A 69 12.48 0.00 13.42
CA HIS A 69 12.65 -1.45 13.62
C HIS A 69 14.12 -1.90 13.65
N GLY A 70 15.08 -0.98 13.54
CA GLY A 70 16.52 -1.26 13.60
C GLY A 70 17.03 -2.17 12.48
N LEU A 71 16.41 -2.09 11.29
CA LEU A 71 16.74 -2.88 10.11
C LEU A 71 17.78 -2.20 9.22
#